data_AF-A0A1B6EAU2-F1
#
_entry.id   AF-A0A1B6EAU2-F1
#
_cell.length_a   1.000
_cell.length_b   1.000
_cell.length_c   1.000
_cell.angle_alpha   90.00
_cell.angle_beta   90.00
_cell.angle_gamma   90.00
#
_symmetry.space_group_name_H-M   'P 1'
#
loop_
_entity.id
_entity.type
_entity.pdbx_description
1 polymer ?
#
loop_
_entity_poly.entity_id
_entity_poly.type
_entity_poly.pdbx_seq_one_letter_code
_entity_poly.pdbx_strand_id
1 'polypeptide(L)'
;MWRGLMVMQALEKLLRKVHWDDVDILVVDTPPGTGDTHLSLVQNLPISGVLLVTTPQQLSLQVTRRGAVMFQKLQVPIIGLVQNMSSFVCPKCQHMSLLHDDSTLTLTKELGINILQDIP
;
A
#
# COMPACT_ATOMS: atom_id res chain seq x y z
N MET A 1 -3.29 -1.32 -21.39
CA MET A 1 -2.13 -1.60 -20.53
C MET A 1 -1.45 -0.28 -20.22
N TRP A 2 -1.42 0.17 -18.97
CA TRP A 2 -0.68 1.36 -18.54
C TRP A 2 0.82 1.01 -18.50
N ARG A 3 1.64 1.55 -19.40
CA ARG A 3 3.09 1.21 -19.49
C ARG A 3 3.96 2.43 -19.26
N GLY A 4 5.00 2.27 -18.43
CA GLY A 4 6.17 3.17 -18.25
C GLY A 4 5.88 4.65 -18.44
N LEU A 5 6.18 5.17 -19.63
CA LEU A 5 6.02 6.58 -20.01
C LEU A 5 4.60 7.12 -19.84
N MET A 6 3.55 6.34 -20.11
CA MET A 6 2.17 6.79 -19.91
C MET A 6 1.85 7.03 -18.43
N VAL A 7 2.39 6.18 -17.54
CA VAL A 7 2.17 6.33 -16.10
C VAL A 7 2.94 7.53 -15.58
N MET A 8 4.19 7.72 -16.00
CA MET A 8 4.99 8.90 -15.62
C MET A 8 4.33 10.20 -16.10
N GLN A 9 3.82 10.25 -17.33
CA GLN A 9 3.11 11.42 -17.86
C GLN A 9 1.80 11.69 -17.11
N ALA A 10 1.05 10.65 -16.76
CA ALA A 10 -0.16 10.80 -15.96
C ALA A 10 0.17 11.34 -14.56
N LEU A 11 1.23 10.82 -13.95
CA LEU A 11 1.74 11.29 -12.67
C LEU A 11 2.12 12.77 -12.76
N GLU A 12 2.92 13.16 -13.75
CA GLU A 12 3.32 14.55 -13.94
C GLU A 12 2.11 15.48 -14.13
N LYS A 13 1.10 15.05 -14.88
CA LYS A 13 -0.15 15.81 -15.03
C LYS A 13 -0.89 15.95 -13.70
N LEU A 14 -1.04 14.87 -12.94
CA LEU A 14 -1.72 14.91 -11.64
C LEU A 14 -0.96 15.78 -10.63
N LEU A 15 0.36 15.81 -10.68
CA LEU A 15 1.17 16.55 -9.71
C LEU A 15 1.36 18.03 -10.07
N ARG A 16 1.40 18.38 -11.36
CA ARG A 16 1.75 19.74 -11.81
C ARG A 16 0.62 20.47 -12.54
N LYS A 17 -0.41 19.76 -13.00
CA LYS A 17 -1.48 20.32 -13.83
C LYS A 17 -2.86 20.18 -13.21
N VAL A 18 -2.92 19.83 -11.93
CA VAL A 18 -4.13 19.83 -11.11
C VAL A 18 -3.96 20.89 -10.03
N HIS A 19 -5.01 21.68 -9.81
CA HIS A 19 -5.07 22.64 -8.72
C HIS A 19 -5.52 21.91 -7.46
N TRP A 20 -4.56 21.52 -6.61
CA TRP A 20 -4.86 20.84 -5.35
C TRP A 20 -5.22 21.82 -4.22
N ASP A 21 -5.05 23.13 -4.43
CA ASP A 21 -5.13 24.15 -3.38
C ASP A 21 -4.12 23.86 -2.24
N ASP A 22 -4.24 24.56 -1.11
CA ASP A 22 -3.45 24.29 0.09
C ASP A 22 -4.05 23.08 0.84
N VAL A 23 -3.49 21.90 0.61
CA VAL A 23 -3.86 20.66 1.28
C VAL A 23 -2.82 20.24 2.31
N ASP A 24 -3.27 19.87 3.52
CA ASP A 24 -2.41 19.31 4.56
C ASP A 24 -1.94 17.89 4.21
N ILE A 25 -2.79 17.12 3.53
CA ILE A 25 -2.55 15.71 3.20
C ILE A 25 -3.02 15.43 1.78
N LEU A 26 -2.09 14.92 0.95
CA LEU A 26 -2.39 14.35 -0.36
C LEU A 26 -2.21 12.83 -0.31
N VAL A 27 -3.30 12.09 -0.44
CA VAL A 27 -3.28 10.62 -0.53
C VAL A 27 -3.12 10.21 -1.99
N VAL A 28 -2.12 9.38 -2.27
CA VAL A 28 -1.84 8.86 -3.60
C VAL A 28 -2.18 7.38 -3.65
N ASP A 29 -3.23 7.02 -4.39
CA ASP A 29 -3.54 5.63 -4.71
C ASP A 29 -2.67 5.16 -5.88
N THR A 30 -1.78 4.21 -5.60
CA THR A 30 -0.80 3.74 -6.58
C THR A 30 -1.29 2.46 -7.26
N PRO A 31 -0.96 2.24 -8.54
CA PRO A 31 -1.16 0.93 -9.17
C PRO A 31 -0.55 -0.20 -8.33
N PRO A 32 -1.12 -1.42 -8.37
CA PRO A 32 -0.60 -2.52 -7.57
C PRO A 32 0.79 -2.96 -8.04
N GLY A 33 1.59 -3.49 -7.11
CA GLY A 33 2.87 -4.14 -7.40
C GLY A 33 4.09 -3.37 -6.88
N THR A 34 5.23 -3.56 -7.53
CA THR A 34 6.53 -2.95 -7.18
C THR A 34 7.22 -2.35 -8.40
N GLY A 35 6.42 -1.83 -9.34
CA GLY A 35 6.92 -1.34 -10.62
C GLY A 35 7.58 0.05 -10.51
N ASP A 36 8.13 0.50 -11.65
CA ASP A 36 8.82 1.78 -11.80
C ASP A 36 7.98 3.01 -11.39
N THR A 37 6.67 2.85 -11.26
CA THR A 37 5.76 3.91 -10.81
C THR A 37 6.07 4.38 -9.40
N HIS A 38 6.39 3.49 -8.47
CA HIS A 38 6.72 3.89 -7.10
C HIS A 38 8.07 4.61 -7.03
N LEU A 39 9.06 4.14 -7.80
CA LEU A 39 10.34 4.84 -7.95
C LEU A 39 10.14 6.25 -8.53
N SER A 40 9.33 6.36 -9.58
CA SER A 40 8.99 7.65 -10.19
C SER A 40 8.30 8.58 -9.21
N LEU A 41 7.37 8.06 -8.39
CA LEU A 41 6.69 8.82 -7.35
C LEU A 41 7.67 9.36 -6.31
N VAL A 42 8.54 8.51 -5.77
CA VAL A 42 9.56 8.89 -4.77
C VAL A 42 10.54 9.92 -5.33
N GLN A 43 10.86 9.85 -6.62
CA GLN A 43 11.75 10.82 -7.28
C GLN A 43 11.09 12.19 -7.55
N ASN A 44 9.77 12.24 -7.69
CA ASN A 44 9.05 13.46 -8.06
C ASN A 44 8.29 14.11 -6.90
N LEU A 45 8.09 13.40 -5.79
CA LEU A 45 7.38 13.90 -4.61
C LEU A 45 8.16 13.69 -3.32
N PRO A 46 8.10 14.64 -2.38
CA PRO A 46 8.51 14.41 -1.01
C PRO A 46 7.48 13.51 -0.30
N ILE A 47 7.68 12.20 -0.36
CA ILE A 47 6.78 11.23 0.28
C ILE A 47 7.03 11.21 1.79
N SER A 48 6.03 11.65 2.57
CA SER A 48 6.10 11.66 4.04
C SER A 48 5.98 10.26 4.65
N GLY A 49 5.31 9.35 3.95
CA GLY A 49 5.27 7.95 4.34
C GLY A 49 4.36 7.12 3.43
N VAL A 50 4.43 5.81 3.60
CA VAL A 50 3.65 4.83 2.83
C VAL A 50 2.82 3.96 3.77
N LEU A 51 1.55 3.78 3.40
CA LEU A 51 0.66 2.81 4.00
C LEU A 51 0.63 1.56 3.12
N LEU A 52 1.03 0.41 3.67
CA LEU A 52 0.95 -0.86 2.97
C LEU A 52 -0.45 -1.43 3.12
N VAL A 53 -1.04 -1.89 2.02
CA VAL A 53 -2.32 -2.61 2.05
C VAL A 53 -2.09 -4.03 1.50
N THR A 54 -2.57 -5.03 2.22
CA THR A 54 -2.45 -6.44 1.81
C THR A 54 -3.69 -7.23 2.19
N THR A 55 -3.79 -8.47 1.71
CA THR A 55 -4.74 -9.46 2.22
C THR A 55 -3.95 -10.60 2.89
N PRO A 56 -4.51 -11.37 3.84
CA PRO A 56 -3.78 -12.47 4.50
C PRO A 56 -3.47 -13.68 3.59
N GLN A 57 -3.60 -13.52 2.28
CA GLN A 57 -3.23 -14.51 1.29
C GLN A 57 -1.73 -14.44 1.00
N GLN A 58 -1.09 -15.61 0.91
CA GLN A 58 0.36 -15.73 0.70
C GLN A 58 0.87 -14.94 -0.52
N LEU A 59 0.11 -14.91 -1.61
CA LEU A 59 0.49 -14.17 -2.82
C LEU A 59 0.54 -12.65 -2.57
N SER A 60 -0.47 -12.10 -1.89
CA SER A 60 -0.53 -10.69 -1.53
C SER A 60 0.62 -10.32 -0.59
N LEU A 61 0.89 -11.16 0.42
CA LEU A 61 1.99 -10.94 1.36
C LEU A 61 3.35 -10.90 0.68
N GLN A 62 3.58 -11.75 -0.32
CA GLN A 62 4.83 -11.74 -1.10
C GLN A 62 5.01 -10.44 -1.89
N VAL A 63 3.94 -9.90 -2.47
CA VAL A 63 3.98 -8.61 -3.19
C VAL A 63 4.22 -7.46 -2.22
N THR A 64 3.49 -7.44 -1.10
CA THR A 64 3.65 -6.43 -0.05
C THR A 64 5.06 -6.44 0.53
N ARG A 65 5.66 -7.63 0.76
CA ARG A 65 7.05 -7.78 1.21
C ARG A 65 8.03 -7.10 0.26
N ARG A 66 7.91 -7.35 -1.05
CA ARG A 66 8.79 -6.74 -2.05
C ARG A 66 8.63 -5.22 -2.08
N GLY A 67 7.40 -4.71 -1.96
CA GLY A 67 7.12 -3.28 -1.91
C GLY A 67 7.71 -2.61 -0.67
N ALA A 68 7.54 -3.23 0.50
CA ALA A 68 8.11 -2.75 1.75
C ALA A 68 9.64 -2.64 1.69
N VAL A 69 10.32 -3.69 1.19
CA VAL A 69 11.78 -3.69 1.02
C VAL A 69 12.24 -2.60 0.06
N MET A 70 11.48 -2.33 -1.01
CA MET A 70 11.79 -1.24 -1.94
C MET A 70 11.70 0.13 -1.22
N PHE A 71 10.63 0.39 -0.47
CA PHE A 71 10.49 1.66 0.26
C PHE A 71 11.54 1.84 1.36
N GLN A 72 11.90 0.78 2.09
CA GLN A 72 13.00 0.80 3.06
C GLN A 72 14.34 1.18 2.40
N LYS A 73 14.64 0.60 1.23
CA LYS A 73 15.86 0.94 0.47
C LYS A 73 15.89 2.38 0.00
N LEU A 74 14.72 2.92 -0.35
CA LEU A 74 14.54 4.33 -0.74
C LEU A 74 14.43 5.27 0.47
N GLN A 75 14.59 4.74 1.69
CA GLN A 75 14.48 5.49 2.94
C GLN A 75 13.14 6.22 3.12
N VAL A 76 12.08 5.69 2.51
CA VAL A 76 10.72 6.21 2.66
C VAL A 76 10.10 5.59 3.92
N PRO A 77 9.58 6.40 4.86
CA PRO A 77 8.94 5.87 6.06
C PRO A 77 7.75 4.97 5.74
N ILE A 78 7.69 3.79 6.33
CA ILE A 78 6.49 2.95 6.29
C ILE A 78 5.68 3.25 7.54
N ILE A 79 4.48 3.82 7.35
CA ILE A 79 3.59 4.21 8.45
C ILE A 79 3.04 2.95 9.14
N GLY A 80 2.75 1.92 8.36
CA GLY A 80 2.34 0.61 8.83
C GLY A 80 1.63 -0.19 7.75
N LEU A 81 0.98 -1.27 8.18
CA LEU A 81 0.28 -2.20 7.31
C LEU A 81 -1.21 -2.27 7.69
N VAL A 82 -2.09 -2.17 6.69
CA VAL A 82 -3.51 -2.46 6.80
C VAL A 82 -3.77 -3.80 6.14
N GLN A 83 -4.38 -4.70 6.88
CA GLN A 83 -4.82 -5.98 6.37
C GLN A 83 -6.28 -5.86 5.95
N ASN A 84 -6.54 -5.97 4.65
CA ASN A 84 -7.86 -6.00 4.07
C ASN A 84 -8.36 -7.44 3.89
N MET A 85 -9.67 -7.63 3.90
CA MET A 85 -10.29 -8.94 3.69
C MET A 85 -9.77 -10.00 4.67
N SER A 86 -9.66 -9.64 5.95
CA SER A 86 -9.15 -10.56 6.99
C SER A 86 -10.22 -11.55 7.47
N SER A 87 -11.48 -11.13 7.45
CA SER A 87 -12.58 -11.88 8.05
C SER A 87 -13.90 -11.55 7.38
N PHE A 88 -14.83 -12.48 7.34
CA PHE A 88 -16.19 -12.23 6.88
C PHE A 88 -17.13 -12.10 8.08
N VAL A 89 -17.87 -10.99 8.16
CA VAL A 89 -18.93 -10.80 9.15
C VAL A 89 -20.28 -11.13 8.51
N CYS A 90 -20.91 -12.21 8.97
CA CYS A 90 -22.22 -12.62 8.46
C CYS A 90 -23.30 -11.57 8.78
N PRO A 91 -24.00 -11.00 7.78
CA PRO A 91 -24.97 -9.93 8.03
C PRO A 91 -26.20 -10.40 8.83
N LYS A 92 -26.47 -11.71 8.84
CA LYS A 92 -27.65 -12.29 9.51
C LYS A 92 -27.42 -12.61 10.98
N CYS A 93 -26.25 -13.14 11.34
CA CYS A 93 -25.96 -13.61 12.70
C CYS A 93 -24.77 -12.91 13.36
N GLN A 94 -24.11 -11.96 12.67
CA GLN A 94 -22.91 -11.25 13.13
C GLN A 94 -21.73 -12.16 13.48
N HIS A 95 -21.78 -13.42 13.06
CA HIS A 95 -20.66 -14.34 13.21
C HIS A 95 -19.50 -13.90 12.31
N MET A 96 -18.31 -13.81 12.91
CA MET A 96 -17.07 -13.48 12.22
C MET A 96 -16.30 -14.76 11.91
N SER A 97 -15.96 -14.97 10.64
CA SER A 97 -15.13 -16.09 10.19
C SER A 97 -13.86 -15.57 9.56
N LEU A 98 -12.69 -16.04 9.99
CA LEU A 98 -11.42 -15.69 9.35
C LEU A 98 -11.38 -16.27 7.94
N LEU A 99 -10.93 -15.47 6.97
CA LEU A 99 -10.84 -15.90 5.57
C LEU A 99 -9.57 -16.72 5.29
N HIS A 100 -8.49 -16.42 6.01
CA HIS A 100 -7.18 -17.05 5.86
C HIS A 100 -6.47 -17.12 7.21
N ASP A 101 -5.47 -17.99 7.33
CA ASP A 101 -4.60 -18.06 8.50
C ASP A 101 -3.74 -16.79 8.62
N ASP A 102 -3.50 -16.33 9.86
CA ASP A 102 -2.81 -15.08 10.16
C ASP A 102 -1.28 -15.15 9.92
N SER A 103 -0.92 -15.18 8.63
CA SER A 103 0.46 -15.18 8.14
C SER A 103 1.06 -13.76 8.07
N THR A 104 0.24 -12.74 8.27
CA THR A 104 0.62 -11.32 8.21
C THR A 104 1.48 -10.91 9.40
N LEU A 105 1.25 -11.49 10.57
CA LEU A 105 2.10 -11.28 11.75
C LEU A 105 3.57 -11.66 11.52
N THR A 106 3.82 -12.68 10.69
CA THR A 106 5.19 -13.06 10.33
C THR A 106 5.84 -11.96 9.49
N LEU A 107 5.11 -11.43 8.51
CA LEU A 107 5.59 -10.35 7.64
C LEU A 107 5.89 -9.08 8.42
N THR A 108 5.02 -8.68 9.34
CA THR A 108 5.21 -7.44 10.12
C THR A 108 6.39 -7.51 11.07
N LYS A 109 6.61 -8.66 11.71
CA LYS A 109 7.81 -8.92 12.53
C LYS A 109 9.10 -8.86 11.71
N GLU A 110 9.11 -9.48 10.53
CA GLU A 110 10.27 -9.45 9.63
C GLU A 110 10.61 -8.02 9.17
N LEU A 111 9.59 -7.21 8.86
CA LEU A 111 9.75 -5.85 8.35
C LEU A 111 9.94 -4.81 9.46
N GLY A 112 9.69 -5.16 10.73
CA GLY A 112 9.73 -4.24 11.86
C GLY A 112 8.65 -3.15 11.80
N ILE A 113 7.47 -3.47 11.25
CA ILE A 113 6.35 -2.53 11.09
C ILE A 113 5.13 -3.02 11.88
N ASN A 114 4.18 -2.12 12.18
CA ASN A 114 2.96 -2.47 12.89
C ASN A 114 1.79 -2.73 11.93
N ILE A 115 0.90 -3.66 12.30
CA ILE A 115 -0.44 -3.72 11.74
C ILE A 115 -1.23 -2.57 12.36
N LEU A 116 -1.76 -1.68 11.54
CA LEU A 116 -2.55 -0.53 11.99
C LEU A 116 -4.03 -0.88 12.12
N GLN A 117 -4.53 -1.71 11.19
CA GLN A 117 -5.93 -2.10 11.17
C GLN A 117 -6.12 -3.42 10.41
N ASP A 118 -7.06 -4.22 10.93
CA ASP A 118 -7.67 -5.35 10.25
C ASP A 118 -9.07 -4.95 9.76
N ILE A 119 -9.32 -5.10 8.45
CA ILE A 119 -10.58 -4.79 7.79
C ILE A 119 -11.23 -6.10 7.32
N PRO A 120 -12.49 -6.37 7.71
CA PRO A 120 -13.27 -7.51 7.22
C PRO A 120 -13.43 -7.54 5.71
#